data_AF-A0A7V9Q693-F1
#
_entry.id   AF-A0A7V9Q693-F1
#
_cell.length_a   1.000
_cell.length_b   1.000
_cell.length_c   1.000
_cell.angle_alpha   90.00
_cell.angle_beta   90.00
_cell.angle_gamma   90.00
#
_symmetry.space_group_name_H-M   'P 1'
#
loop_
_entity.id
_entity.type
_entity.pdbx_description
1 polymer ?
#
loop_
_entity_poly.entity_id
_entity_poly.type
_entity_poly.pdbx_seq_one_letter_code
_entity_poly.pdbx_strand_id
1 'polypeptide(L)'
;MAKTYTASVAERQRRYKSSEQGRRRCREYMRDYMIAYRKRLKESGIVDEAEERRKWREQHRRLREKAIEILGGTRCVNCGCDEFSLLEINHVMGGGRVEQKIKSPRQLCRDIVKAKVDSSAYNILCRVCNALHYVQNILGVNGHKVSWKGGRMVRQ
;
A
#
# COMPACT_ATOMS: atom_id res chain seq x y z
N MET A 1 29.24 -54.06 15.53
CA MET A 1 27.90 -53.90 14.93
C MET A 1 27.63 -52.41 14.71
N ALA A 2 27.58 -51.97 13.45
CA ALA A 2 27.32 -50.56 13.11
C ALA A 2 25.84 -50.24 13.35
N LYS A 3 25.55 -49.27 14.23
CA LYS A 3 24.18 -48.77 14.44
C LYS A 3 23.70 -48.11 13.14
N THR A 4 22.73 -48.74 12.47
CA THR A 4 22.02 -48.21 11.30
C THR A 4 21.13 -47.03 11.71
N TYR A 5 21.74 -45.87 11.97
CA TYR A 5 21.07 -44.72 12.60
C TYR A 5 20.70 -43.58 11.64
N THR A 6 20.72 -43.78 10.33
CA THR A 6 20.76 -42.65 9.39
C THR A 6 19.46 -42.44 8.59
N ALA A 7 18.75 -43.50 8.22
CA ALA A 7 17.54 -43.38 7.40
C ALA A 7 16.32 -42.86 8.21
N SER A 8 16.11 -43.35 9.44
CA SER A 8 14.90 -43.03 10.21
C SER A 8 14.89 -41.60 10.77
N VAL A 9 16.05 -41.06 11.13
CA VAL A 9 16.20 -39.68 11.60
C VAL A 9 15.98 -38.70 10.45
N ALA A 10 16.57 -38.97 9.29
CA ALA A 10 16.39 -38.15 8.09
C ALA A 10 14.91 -38.13 7.64
N GLU A 11 14.24 -39.28 7.68
CA GLU A 11 12.82 -39.36 7.34
C GLU A 11 11.93 -38.62 8.35
N ARG A 12 12.21 -38.75 9.64
CA ARG A 12 11.51 -38.01 10.70
C ARG A 12 11.70 -36.50 10.53
N GLN A 13 12.91 -36.04 10.20
CA GLN A 13 13.17 -34.64 9.90
C GLN A 13 12.44 -34.17 8.64
N ARG A 14 12.38 -34.98 7.57
CA ARG A 14 11.62 -34.65 6.36
C ARG A 14 10.13 -34.51 6.66
N ARG A 15 9.53 -35.45 7.39
CA ARG A 15 8.12 -35.39 7.84
C ARG A 15 7.86 -34.17 8.72
N TYR A 16 8.77 -33.84 9.63
CA TYR A 16 8.64 -32.64 10.45
C TYR A 16 8.70 -31.37 9.59
N LYS A 17 9.66 -31.24 8.67
CA LYS A 17 9.79 -30.07 7.78
C LYS A 17 8.56 -29.90 6.87
N SER A 18 7.92 -30.98 6.43
CA SER A 18 6.69 -30.93 5.63
C SER A 18 5.43 -30.68 6.47
N SER A 19 5.43 -31.03 7.76
CA SER A 19 4.33 -30.74 8.68
C SER A 19 4.04 -29.23 8.79
N GLU A 20 2.81 -28.86 9.14
CA GLU A 20 2.44 -27.46 9.38
C GLU A 20 3.30 -26.82 10.49
N GLN A 21 3.56 -27.57 11.57
CA GLN A 21 4.37 -27.12 12.68
C GLN A 21 5.82 -26.82 12.26
N GLY A 22 6.44 -27.72 11.49
CA GLY A 22 7.80 -27.49 10.98
C GLY A 22 7.86 -26.34 9.98
N ARG A 23 6.86 -26.20 9.09
CA ARG A 23 6.74 -25.04 8.20
C ARG A 23 6.59 -23.73 8.99
N ARG A 24 5.79 -23.73 10.07
CA ARG A 24 5.62 -22.58 10.96
C ARG A 24 6.94 -22.20 11.65
N ARG A 25 7.61 -23.16 12.30
CA ARG A 25 8.92 -22.92 12.94
C ARG A 25 9.97 -22.43 11.95
N CYS A 26 9.99 -22.98 10.73
CA CYS A 26 10.89 -22.52 9.68
C CYS A 26 10.62 -21.06 9.31
N ARG A 27 9.34 -20.66 9.14
CA ARG A 27 8.96 -19.25 8.89
C ARG A 27 9.36 -18.33 10.03
N GLU A 28 9.15 -18.75 11.28
CA GLU A 28 9.52 -17.99 12.48
C GLU A 28 11.05 -17.82 12.56
N TYR A 29 11.80 -18.92 12.45
CA TYR A 29 13.27 -18.88 12.40
C TYR A 29 13.80 -17.96 11.30
N MET A 30 13.28 -18.09 10.07
CA MET A 30 13.70 -17.25 8.95
C MET A 30 13.35 -15.78 9.19
N ARG A 31 12.20 -15.49 9.79
CA ARG A 31 11.82 -14.12 10.17
C ARG A 31 12.82 -13.53 11.15
N ASP A 32 13.13 -14.26 12.22
CA ASP A 32 14.04 -13.80 13.28
C ASP A 32 15.46 -13.63 12.75
N TYR A 33 15.92 -14.59 11.94
CA TYR A 33 17.19 -14.50 11.22
C TYR A 33 17.27 -13.24 10.36
N MET A 34 16.24 -12.94 9.57
CA MET A 34 16.22 -11.76 8.70
C MET A 34 16.16 -10.45 9.49
N ILE A 35 15.48 -10.42 10.65
CA ILE A 35 15.49 -9.27 11.56
C ILE A 35 16.90 -9.04 12.10
N ALA A 36 17.55 -10.07 12.63
CA ALA A 36 18.91 -9.98 13.15
C ALA A 36 19.91 -9.58 12.06
N TYR A 37 19.76 -10.14 10.86
CA TYR A 37 20.61 -9.81 9.70
C TYR A 37 20.49 -8.32 9.31
N ARG A 38 19.27 -7.79 9.20
CA ARG A 38 19.04 -6.36 8.90
C ARG A 38 19.61 -5.46 10.00
N LYS A 39 19.48 -5.86 11.26
CA LYS A 39 20.07 -5.14 12.39
C LYS A 39 21.59 -5.05 12.24
N ARG A 40 22.27 -6.18 11.97
CA ARG A 40 23.73 -6.21 11.75
C ARG A 40 24.17 -5.33 10.59
N LEU A 41 23.44 -5.36 9.47
CA LEU A 41 23.74 -4.51 8.30
C LEU A 41 23.61 -3.01 8.60
N LYS A 42 22.66 -2.65 9.48
CA LYS A 42 22.50 -1.28 9.95
C LYS A 42 23.63 -0.88 10.90
N GLU A 43 24.00 -1.76 11.83
CA GLU A 43 25.09 -1.53 12.78
C GLU A 43 26.47 -1.45 12.10
N SER A 44 26.67 -2.19 11.01
CA SER A 44 27.92 -2.15 10.24
C SER A 44 28.08 -0.91 9.36
N GLY A 45 27.06 -0.04 9.26
CA GLY A 45 27.08 1.14 8.40
C GLY A 45 27.09 0.83 6.89
N ILE A 46 26.93 -0.43 6.51
CA ILE A 46 26.87 -0.85 5.10
C ILE A 46 25.61 -0.30 4.43
N VAL A 47 24.53 -0.15 5.20
CA VAL A 47 23.25 0.34 4.70
C VAL A 47 23.14 1.85 4.94
N ASP A 48 23.10 2.59 3.85
CA ASP A 48 22.69 3.99 3.86
C ASP A 48 21.17 4.08 4.04
N GLU A 49 20.73 4.50 5.22
CA GLU A 49 19.30 4.66 5.52
C GLU A 49 18.63 5.77 4.69
N ALA A 50 19.37 6.82 4.32
CA ALA A 50 18.83 7.89 3.51
C ALA A 50 18.53 7.39 2.09
N GLU A 51 19.46 6.61 1.53
CA GLU A 51 19.29 5.93 0.24
C GLU A 51 18.11 4.95 0.25
N GLU A 52 17.98 4.12 1.29
CA GLU A 52 16.86 3.18 1.41
C GLU A 52 15.51 3.89 1.57
N ARG A 53 15.47 4.98 2.35
CA ARG A 53 14.26 5.83 2.45
C ARG A 53 13.92 6.46 1.10
N ARG A 54 14.91 6.91 0.33
CA ARG A 54 14.72 7.46 -1.02
C ARG A 54 14.10 6.43 -1.96
N LYS A 55 14.71 5.24 -2.05
CA LYS A 55 14.20 4.13 -2.87
C LYS A 55 12.79 3.74 -2.47
N TRP A 56 12.50 3.67 -1.17
CA TRP A 56 11.16 3.36 -0.69
C TRP A 56 10.12 4.40 -1.12
N ARG A 57 10.44 5.70 -0.98
CA ARG A 57 9.56 6.80 -1.43
C ARG A 57 9.33 6.73 -2.93
N GLU A 58 10.38 6.46 -3.71
CA GLU A 58 10.27 6.33 -5.16
C GLU A 58 9.42 5.14 -5.59
N GLN A 59 9.63 3.97 -4.99
CA GLN A 59 8.79 2.79 -5.24
C GLN A 59 7.32 3.07 -4.89
N HIS A 60 7.07 3.77 -3.78
CA HIS A 60 5.72 4.15 -3.38
C HIS A 60 5.10 5.14 -4.36
N ARG A 61 5.86 6.14 -4.80
CA ARG A 61 5.45 7.11 -5.82
C ARG A 61 5.05 6.40 -7.12
N ARG A 62 5.92 5.54 -7.66
CA ARG A 62 5.66 4.79 -8.91
C ARG A 62 4.43 3.89 -8.81
N LEU A 63 4.22 3.26 -7.65
CA LEU A 63 3.03 2.44 -7.43
C LEU A 63 1.76 3.29 -7.41
N ARG A 64 1.81 4.46 -6.77
CA ARG A 64 0.70 5.42 -6.72
C ARG A 64 0.40 6.00 -8.11
N GLU A 65 1.42 6.35 -8.90
CA GLU A 65 1.28 6.81 -10.29
C GLU A 65 0.46 5.80 -11.11
N LYS A 66 0.84 4.52 -11.06
CA LYS A 66 0.11 3.44 -11.76
C LYS A 66 -1.33 3.27 -11.27
N ALA A 67 -1.55 3.35 -9.96
CA ALA A 67 -2.91 3.24 -9.41
C ALA A 67 -3.80 4.39 -9.88
N ILE A 68 -3.27 5.61 -9.95
CA ILE A 68 -3.98 6.80 -10.44
C ILE A 68 -4.31 6.67 -11.94
N GLU A 69 -3.35 6.21 -12.74
CA GLU A 69 -3.54 5.96 -14.17
C GLU A 69 -4.69 4.98 -14.43
N ILE A 70 -4.75 3.88 -13.66
CA ILE A 70 -5.82 2.87 -13.75
C ILE A 70 -7.20 3.45 -13.38
N LEU A 71 -7.27 4.38 -12.43
CA LEU A 71 -8.54 4.88 -11.88
C LEU A 71 -9.14 6.09 -12.62
N GLY A 72 -8.61 6.45 -13.78
CA GLY A 72 -9.16 7.55 -14.59
C GLY A 72 -8.17 8.68 -14.91
N GLY A 73 -6.87 8.47 -14.67
CA GLY A 73 -5.81 9.32 -15.19
C GLY A 73 -5.28 10.38 -14.22
N THR A 74 -4.43 11.26 -14.74
CA THR A 74 -3.62 12.21 -13.95
C THR A 74 -4.36 13.50 -13.58
N ARG A 75 -5.69 13.47 -13.53
CA ARG A 75 -6.51 14.67 -13.26
C ARG A 75 -7.63 14.38 -12.26
N CYS A 76 -7.93 15.38 -11.44
CA CYS A 76 -9.12 15.40 -10.60
C CYS A 76 -10.38 15.36 -11.46
N VAL A 77 -11.25 14.37 -11.25
CA VAL A 77 -12.48 14.22 -12.03
C VAL A 77 -13.51 15.33 -11.79
N ASN A 78 -13.38 16.09 -10.70
CA ASN A 78 -14.31 17.17 -10.34
C ASN A 78 -13.85 18.56 -10.85
N CYS A 79 -12.56 18.90 -10.71
CA CYS A 79 -12.07 20.25 -11.03
C CYS A 79 -10.97 20.30 -12.09
N GLY A 80 -10.51 19.15 -12.61
CA GLY A 80 -9.47 19.08 -13.64
C GLY A 80 -8.04 19.34 -13.15
N CYS A 81 -7.83 19.61 -11.85
CA CYS A 81 -6.49 19.75 -11.26
C CYS A 81 -5.61 18.55 -11.63
N ASP A 82 -4.42 18.82 -12.18
CA ASP A 82 -3.45 17.83 -12.67
C ASP A 82 -2.14 17.80 -11.86
N GLU A 83 -2.08 18.59 -10.79
CA GLU A 83 -0.96 18.60 -9.86
C GLU A 83 -0.91 17.29 -9.06
N PHE A 84 -0.01 16.40 -9.45
CA PHE A 84 0.09 15.03 -8.92
C PHE A 84 0.23 14.97 -7.39
N SER A 85 0.92 15.96 -6.79
CA SER A 85 1.10 16.07 -5.34
C SER A 85 -0.19 16.38 -4.58
N LEU A 86 -1.20 16.92 -5.27
CA LEU A 86 -2.52 17.25 -4.74
C LEU A 86 -3.58 16.18 -5.02
N LEU A 87 -3.35 15.26 -5.96
CA LEU A 87 -4.30 14.19 -6.26
C LEU A 87 -4.43 13.21 -5.08
N GLU A 88 -5.56 12.54 -4.95
CA GLU A 88 -5.85 11.55 -3.92
C GLU A 88 -6.81 10.50 -4.52
N ILE A 89 -6.62 9.24 -4.12
CA ILE A 89 -7.57 8.18 -4.43
C ILE A 89 -8.71 8.33 -3.42
N ASN A 90 -9.88 8.69 -3.92
CA ASN A 90 -11.08 8.89 -3.12
C ASN A 90 -12.02 7.70 -3.28
N HIS A 91 -12.72 7.35 -2.19
CA HIS A 91 -13.78 6.34 -2.21
C HIS A 91 -15.10 6.99 -2.59
N VAL A 92 -15.69 6.59 -3.71
CA VAL A 92 -16.90 7.21 -4.26
C VAL A 92 -18.05 7.17 -3.26
N MET A 93 -18.25 6.03 -2.61
CA MET A 93 -19.29 5.78 -1.60
C MET A 93 -18.81 6.01 -0.16
N GLY A 94 -17.65 6.65 0.03
CA GLY A 94 -17.03 6.78 1.34
C GLY A 94 -16.39 5.48 1.85
N GLY A 95 -16.21 5.35 3.17
CA GLY A 95 -15.62 4.16 3.78
C GLY A 95 -14.09 4.14 3.84
N GLY A 96 -13.40 5.16 3.30
CA GLY A 96 -11.94 5.24 3.34
C GLY A 96 -11.33 5.16 4.74
N ARG A 97 -12.00 5.70 5.77
CA ARG A 97 -11.56 5.54 7.17
C ARG A 97 -11.61 4.10 7.66
N VAL A 98 -12.61 3.34 7.23
CA VAL A 98 -12.74 1.91 7.59
C VAL A 98 -11.64 1.11 6.89
N GLU A 99 -11.42 1.37 5.60
CA GLU A 99 -10.36 0.68 4.86
C GLU A 99 -8.96 1.01 5.42
N GLN A 100 -8.70 2.26 5.81
CA GLN A 100 -7.40 2.67 6.40
C GLN A 100 -7.08 1.97 7.73
N LYS A 101 -8.08 1.46 8.46
CA LYS A 101 -7.85 0.65 9.67
C LYS A 101 -7.30 -0.74 9.34
N ILE A 102 -7.55 -1.23 8.13
CA ILE A 102 -7.22 -2.61 7.71
C ILE A 102 -6.06 -2.62 6.71
N LYS A 103 -5.94 -1.57 5.89
CA LYS A 103 -4.97 -1.48 4.79
C LYS A 103 -4.21 -0.16 4.84
N SER A 104 -2.91 -0.23 4.62
CA SER A 104 -2.11 0.96 4.34
C SER A 104 -2.45 1.54 2.95
N PRO A 105 -2.26 2.85 2.71
CA PRO A 105 -2.43 3.45 1.38
C PRO A 105 -1.61 2.76 0.28
N ARG A 106 -0.40 2.29 0.63
CA ARG A 106 0.46 1.49 -0.27
C ARG A 106 -0.19 0.15 -0.63
N GLN A 107 -0.87 -0.49 0.32
CA GLN A 107 -1.57 -1.74 0.07
C GLN A 107 -2.77 -1.51 -0.85
N LEU A 108 -3.55 -0.43 -0.64
CA LEU A 108 -4.64 -0.06 -1.53
C LEU A 108 -4.15 0.16 -2.96
N CYS A 109 -3.08 0.96 -3.16
CA CYS A 109 -2.51 1.17 -4.49
C CYS A 109 -2.09 -0.16 -5.15
N ARG A 110 -1.51 -1.09 -4.37
CA ARG A 110 -1.16 -2.42 -4.86
C ARG A 110 -2.38 -3.25 -5.22
N ASP A 111 -3.45 -3.18 -4.43
CA ASP A 111 -4.68 -3.91 -4.69
C ASP A 111 -5.35 -3.41 -5.97
N ILE A 112 -5.38 -2.09 -6.18
CA ILE A 112 -5.87 -1.47 -7.43
C ILE A 112 -5.04 -1.96 -8.63
N VAL A 113 -3.71 -1.84 -8.57
CA VAL A 113 -2.81 -2.25 -9.66
C VAL A 113 -2.92 -3.75 -9.97
N LYS A 114 -3.30 -4.57 -8.98
CA LYS A 114 -3.49 -6.02 -9.14
C LYS A 114 -4.94 -6.43 -9.38
N ALA A 115 -5.85 -5.48 -9.61
CA ALA A 115 -7.29 -5.71 -9.79
C ALA A 115 -7.90 -6.58 -8.66
N LYS A 116 -7.45 -6.38 -7.41
CA LYS A 116 -7.96 -7.07 -6.20
C LYS A 116 -9.13 -6.36 -5.53
N VAL A 117 -9.46 -5.17 -6.02
CA VAL A 117 -10.59 -4.36 -5.59
C VAL A 117 -11.33 -3.89 -6.83
N ASP A 118 -12.62 -3.63 -6.67
CA ASP A 118 -13.43 -3.02 -7.73
C ASP A 118 -12.96 -1.57 -7.96
N SER A 119 -12.44 -1.28 -9.14
CA SER A 119 -11.95 0.04 -9.51
C SER A 119 -13.06 1.10 -9.52
N SER A 120 -14.32 0.70 -9.76
CA SER A 120 -15.46 1.63 -9.80
C SER A 120 -15.80 2.24 -8.43
N ALA A 121 -15.34 1.61 -7.34
CA ALA A 121 -15.49 2.13 -5.98
C ALA A 121 -14.59 3.34 -5.70
N TYR A 122 -13.67 3.67 -6.61
CA TYR A 122 -12.67 4.72 -6.43
C TYR A 122 -12.71 5.73 -7.58
N ASN A 123 -12.34 6.98 -7.28
CA ASN A 123 -12.05 7.99 -8.29
C ASN A 123 -10.85 8.85 -7.86
N ILE A 124 -10.36 9.69 -8.78
CA ILE A 124 -9.25 10.60 -8.52
C ILE A 124 -9.78 11.99 -8.25
N LEU A 125 -9.53 12.51 -7.05
CA LEU A 125 -9.86 13.88 -6.67
C LEU A 125 -8.60 14.63 -6.22
N CYS A 126 -8.55 15.94 -6.41
CA CYS A 126 -7.55 16.73 -5.68
C CYS A 126 -7.97 16.83 -4.20
N ARG A 127 -7.01 17.11 -3.32
CA ARG A 127 -7.23 17.21 -1.86
C ARG A 127 -8.38 18.13 -1.48
N VAL A 128 -8.57 19.24 -2.20
CA VAL A 128 -9.69 20.17 -1.95
C VAL A 128 -11.02 19.54 -2.32
N CYS A 129 -11.13 18.92 -3.51
CA CYS A 129 -12.34 18.23 -3.94
C CYS A 129 -12.65 17.00 -3.07
N ASN A 130 -11.63 16.29 -2.60
CA ASN A 130 -11.78 15.17 -1.69
C ASN A 130 -12.34 15.62 -0.33
N ALA A 131 -11.80 16.71 0.24
CA ALA A 131 -12.35 17.30 1.46
C ALA A 131 -13.81 17.77 1.28
N LEU A 132 -14.12 18.36 0.12
CA LEU A 132 -15.49 18.77 -0.21
C LEU A 132 -16.44 17.57 -0.29
N HIS A 133 -16.04 16.49 -0.98
CA HIS A 133 -16.79 15.24 -1.03
C HIS A 133 -17.06 14.70 0.38
N TYR A 134 -16.06 14.72 1.26
CA TYR A 134 -16.23 14.29 2.65
C TYR A 134 -17.28 15.13 3.39
N VAL A 135 -17.20 16.46 3.30
CA VAL A 135 -18.16 17.37 3.96
C VAL A 135 -19.58 17.19 3.43
N GLN A 136 -19.74 17.09 2.10
CA GLN A 136 -21.03 16.97 1.44
C GLN A 136 -21.66 15.59 1.62
N ASN A 137 -20.94 14.56 1.20
CA ASN A 137 -21.51 13.22 1.01
C ASN A 137 -21.38 12.34 2.25
N ILE A 138 -20.39 12.60 3.10
CA ILE A 138 -20.13 11.77 4.28
C ILE A 138 -20.69 12.41 5.55
N LEU A 139 -20.54 13.73 5.71
CA LEU A 139 -21.10 14.44 6.86
C LEU A 139 -22.51 15.00 6.60
N GLY A 140 -22.96 15.09 5.34
CA GLY A 140 -24.28 15.65 5.00
C GLY A 140 -24.38 17.16 5.23
N VAL A 141 -23.26 17.88 5.34
CA VAL A 141 -23.25 19.31 5.63
C VAL A 141 -23.49 20.10 4.35
N ASN A 142 -24.67 20.71 4.26
CA ASN A 142 -25.06 21.58 3.14
C ASN A 142 -24.82 23.06 3.46
N GLY A 143 -24.83 23.93 2.44
CA GLY A 143 -24.77 25.39 2.60
C GLY A 143 -23.36 26.00 2.72
N HIS A 144 -22.29 25.23 2.51
CA HIS A 144 -20.93 25.76 2.45
C HIS A 144 -20.62 26.36 1.06
N LYS A 145 -19.77 27.40 1.04
CA LYS A 145 -19.31 28.05 -0.19
C LYS A 145 -17.81 27.82 -0.37
N VAL A 146 -17.43 27.09 -1.41
CA VAL A 146 -16.03 26.98 -1.84
C VAL A 146 -15.75 28.05 -2.88
N SER A 147 -14.75 28.90 -2.64
CA SER A 147 -14.27 29.89 -3.61
C SER A 147 -12.86 29.54 -4.06
N TRP A 148 -12.64 29.59 -5.37
CA TRP A 148 -11.33 29.35 -5.98
C TRP A 148 -10.76 30.71 -6.37
N LYS A 149 -9.55 31.05 -5.90
CA LYS A 149 -8.83 32.23 -6.37
C LYS A 149 -8.08 31.85 -7.64
N GLY A 150 -8.44 32.48 -8.75
CA GLY A 150 -7.98 32.10 -10.10
C GLY A 150 -9.01 31.19 -10.77
N GLY A 151 -9.51 31.61 -11.93
CA GLY A 151 -10.66 31.01 -12.60
C GLY A 151 -10.58 29.49 -12.69
N ARG A 152 -11.73 28.85 -12.45
CA ARG A 152 -11.96 27.43 -12.72
C ARG A 152 -11.51 27.18 -14.17
N MET A 153 -10.43 26.42 -14.40
CA MET A 153 -10.15 25.90 -15.74
C MET A 153 -11.22 24.84 -16.04
N VAL A 154 -12.43 25.32 -16.36
CA VAL A 154 -13.41 24.52 -17.07
C VAL A 154 -12.91 24.50 -18.50
N ARG A 155 -12.24 23.42 -18.90
CA ARG A 155 -12.10 23.12 -20.32
C ARG A 155 -13.34 22.33 -20.73
N GLN A 156 -14.00 22.85 -21.77
CA GLN A 156 -15.12 22.26 -22.47
C GLN A 156 -14.84 20.81 -22.87
#